data_AF-A0A7Y2F0C6-F1
#
_entry.id   AF-A0A7Y2F0C6-F1
#
_cell.length_a   1.000
_cell.length_b   1.000
_cell.length_c   1.000
_cell.angle_alpha   90.00
_cell.angle_beta   90.00
_cell.angle_gamma   90.00
#
_symmetry.space_group_name_H-M   'P 1'
#
loop_
_entity.id
_entity.type
_entity.pdbx_description
1 polymer ?
#
loop_
_entity_poly.entity_id
_entity_poly.type
_entity_poly.pdbx_seq_one_letter_code
_entity_poly.pdbx_strand_id
1 'polypeptide(L)' 'GATAITENMKLAAADAIAEKVGDELSAEHIVPPALDRSVAPAVAAAVAKQALRDGVCR' A
#
# COMPACT_ATOMS: atom_id res chain seq x y z
N GLY A 1 3.31 8.34 15.46
CA GLY A 1 3.45 8.17 14.00
C GLY A 1 4.83 7.63 13.67
N ALA A 2 5.03 7.12 12.44
CA ALA A 2 6.34 6.60 12.01
C ALA A 2 7.40 7.71 11.98
N THR A 3 8.64 7.39 12.35
CA THR A 3 9.80 8.31 12.36
C THR A 3 10.65 8.17 11.10
N ALA A 4 10.47 7.11 10.33
CA ALA A 4 11.13 6.84 9.07
C ALA A 4 10.18 6.13 8.08
N ILE A 5 10.49 6.20 6.80
CA ILE A 5 9.86 5.38 5.75
C ILE A 5 10.87 4.29 5.38
N THR A 6 10.60 3.06 5.79
CA THR A 6 11.47 1.90 5.55
C THR A 6 11.25 1.33 4.13
N GLU A 7 12.19 0.51 3.65
CA GLU A 7 11.98 -0.25 2.41
C GLU A 7 10.79 -1.22 2.54
N ASN A 8 10.60 -1.84 3.70
CA ASN A 8 9.45 -2.71 3.93
C ASN A 8 8.12 -1.94 3.82
N MET A 9 8.07 -0.68 4.27
CA MET A 9 6.87 0.17 4.10
C MET A 9 6.57 0.43 2.63
N LYS A 10 7.60 0.60 1.78
CA LYS A 10 7.41 0.75 0.33
C LYS A 10 6.87 -0.53 -0.30
N LEU A 11 7.41 -1.68 0.07
CA LEU A 11 6.91 -2.98 -0.38
C LEU A 11 5.45 -3.17 0.05
N ALA A 12 5.12 -2.89 1.31
CA ALA A 12 3.75 -2.98 1.81
C ALA A 12 2.77 -2.04 1.08
N ALA A 13 3.23 -0.85 0.66
CA ALA A 13 2.43 0.05 -0.15
C ALA A 13 2.20 -0.51 -1.56
N ALA A 14 3.24 -1.07 -2.19
CA ALA A 14 3.14 -1.69 -3.52
C ALA A 14 2.19 -2.89 -3.50
N ASP A 15 2.30 -3.77 -2.51
CA ASP A 15 1.43 -4.93 -2.34
C ASP A 15 -0.04 -4.48 -2.18
N ALA A 16 -0.30 -3.46 -1.34
CA ALA A 16 -1.64 -2.93 -1.14
C ALA A 16 -2.25 -2.28 -2.40
N ILE A 17 -1.43 -1.70 -3.28
CA ILE A 17 -1.88 -1.18 -4.59
C ILE A 17 -2.20 -2.34 -5.53
N ALA A 18 -1.35 -3.38 -5.57
CA ALA A 18 -1.56 -4.54 -6.43
C ALA A 18 -2.84 -5.32 -6.04
N GLU A 19 -3.09 -5.49 -4.74
CA GLU A 19 -4.32 -6.13 -4.23
C GLU A 19 -5.61 -5.42 -4.67
N LYS A 20 -5.55 -4.12 -5.00
CA LYS A 20 -6.73 -3.37 -5.50
C LYS A 20 -7.18 -3.75 -6.89
N VAL A 21 -6.30 -4.30 -7.72
CA VAL A 21 -6.67 -4.81 -9.04
C VAL A 21 -7.46 -6.11 -8.88
N GLY A 22 -7.06 -6.98 -7.95
CA GLY A 22 -7.73 -8.24 -7.65
C GLY A 22 -7.90 -9.12 -8.90
N ASP A 23 -9.10 -9.68 -9.06
CA ASP A 23 -9.43 -10.59 -10.16
C ASP A 23 -9.67 -9.88 -11.51
N GLU A 24 -9.65 -8.54 -11.54
CA GLU A 24 -9.82 -7.74 -12.77
C GLU A 24 -8.52 -7.57 -13.58
N LEU A 25 -7.45 -8.26 -13.18
CA LEU A 25 -6.14 -8.16 -13.79
C LEU A 25 -6.19 -8.52 -15.29
N SER A 26 -5.76 -7.57 -16.11
CA SER A 26 -5.61 -7.76 -17.56
C SER A 26 -4.41 -6.96 -18.07
N ALA A 27 -4.03 -7.16 -19.35
CA ALA A 27 -2.96 -6.38 -19.97
C ALA A 27 -3.26 -4.87 -19.98
N GLU A 28 -4.53 -4.50 -20.01
CA GLU A 28 -5.03 -3.13 -20.01
C GLU A 28 -5.35 -2.61 -18.60
N HIS A 29 -5.38 -3.48 -17.58
CA HIS A 29 -5.73 -3.15 -16.20
C HIS A 29 -4.72 -3.76 -15.21
N ILE A 30 -3.48 -3.28 -15.25
CA ILE A 30 -2.38 -3.77 -14.39
C ILE A 30 -2.25 -3.01 -13.05
N VAL A 31 -2.88 -1.85 -12.93
CA VAL A 31 -2.89 -0.98 -11.74
C VAL A 31 -4.27 -0.34 -11.59
N PRO A 32 -4.73 -0.05 -10.36
CA PRO A 32 -6.03 0.56 -10.15
C PRO A 32 -6.09 1.97 -10.76
N PRO A 33 -7.30 2.49 -11.06
CA PRO A 33 -7.47 3.86 -11.56
C PRO A 33 -6.81 4.89 -10.63
N ALA A 34 -6.08 5.85 -11.20
CA ALA A 34 -5.31 6.84 -10.43
C ALA A 34 -6.15 7.70 -9.48
N LEU A 35 -7.45 7.83 -9.73
CA LEU A 35 -8.40 8.60 -8.91
C LEU A 35 -9.32 7.71 -8.06
N ASP A 36 -9.07 6.40 -8.00
CA ASP A 36 -9.78 5.53 -7.07
C ASP A 36 -9.46 5.92 -5.62
N ARG A 37 -10.46 6.53 -4.96
CA ARG A 37 -10.37 6.98 -3.57
C ARG A 37 -10.22 5.84 -2.58
N SER A 38 -10.50 4.59 -2.98
CA SER A 38 -10.37 3.41 -2.15
C SER A 38 -8.91 2.98 -1.94
N VAL A 39 -7.98 3.42 -2.81
CA VAL A 39 -6.55 3.06 -2.77
C VAL A 39 -5.85 3.70 -1.58
N ALA A 40 -6.01 5.01 -1.37
CA ALA A 40 -5.26 5.73 -0.34
C ALA A 40 -5.51 5.20 1.09
N PRO A 41 -6.75 4.90 1.52
CA PRO A 41 -6.99 4.28 2.84
C PRO A 41 -6.36 2.89 2.97
N ALA A 42 -6.37 2.08 1.91
CA ALA A 42 -5.79 0.73 1.93
C ALA A 42 -4.26 0.78 2.08
N VAL A 43 -3.60 1.64 1.29
CA VAL A 43 -2.15 1.87 1.40
C VAL A 43 -1.79 2.40 2.78
N ALA A 44 -2.54 3.39 3.29
CA ALA A 44 -2.29 3.95 4.62
C ALA A 44 -2.37 2.89 5.73
N ALA A 45 -3.36 2.00 5.67
CA ALA A 45 -3.50 0.91 6.63
C ALA A 45 -2.34 -0.11 6.55
N ALA A 46 -1.95 -0.51 5.32
CA ALA A 46 -0.86 -1.46 5.10
C ALA A 46 0.49 -0.90 5.59
N VAL A 47 0.79 0.36 5.23
CA VAL A 47 2.01 1.05 5.63
C VAL A 47 2.05 1.28 7.14
N ALA A 48 0.93 1.67 7.77
CA ALA A 48 0.86 1.83 9.22
C ALA A 48 1.11 0.51 9.95
N LYS A 49 0.54 -0.60 9.47
CA LYS A 49 0.81 -1.94 10.00
C LYS A 49 2.29 -2.30 9.86
N GLN A 50 2.90 -1.99 8.73
CA GLN A 50 4.32 -2.25 8.52
C GLN A 50 5.23 -1.40 9.42
N ALA A 51 4.91 -0.11 9.59
CA ALA A 51 5.67 0.77 10.47
C ALA A 51 5.68 0.29 11.92
N LEU A 52 4.57 -0.29 12.40
CA LEU A 52 4.51 -0.94 13.72
C LEU A 52 5.42 -2.17 13.78
N ARG A 53 5.45 -3.00 12.74
CA ARG A 53 6.31 -4.20 12.66
C ARG A 53 7.80 -3.85 12.60
N ASP A 54 8.14 -2.79 11.89
CA ASP A 54 9.52 -2.31 11.77
C ASP A 54 10.00 -1.55 13.02
N GLY A 55 9.13 -1.30 14.00
CA GLY A 55 9.48 -0.61 15.25
C GLY A 55 9.82 0.87 15.08
N VAL A 56 9.38 1.50 13.98
CA VAL A 56 9.67 2.92 13.68
C VAL A 56 8.59 3.87 14.17
N CYS A 57 7.59 3.39 14.92
CA CYS A 57 6.52 4.23 15.46
C CYS A 57 6.88 4.85 16.82
N ARG A 58 6.52 6.13 17.00
CA ARG A 58 6.54 6.86 18.28
C ARG A 58 5.17 7.38 18.68
#